data_AF-A0AAE0AE20-F1
#
_entry.id   AF-A0AAE0AE20-F1
#
_cell.length_a   1.000
_cell.length_b   1.000
_cell.length_c   1.000
_cell.angle_alpha   90.00
_cell.angle_beta   90.00
_cell.angle_gamma   90.00
#
_symmetry.space_group_name_H-M   'P 1'
#
loop_
_entity.id
_entity.type
_entity.pdbx_description
1 polymer ?
#
loop_
_entity_poly.entity_id
_entity_poly.type
_entity_poly.pdbx_seq_one_letter_code
_entity_poly.pdbx_strand_id
1 'polypeptide(L)'
;METKLSSAVLLLIVLLLLPSITTAHRLNHELSLAISALRYHGYSLFPNAVTESDLLSSQNFSALTFFSPPDSLLYSPNSDSLFRFVSPFRFPTSRIRILSYYGTCLKTLLPHHHLFIQRREVLLNGTVLDSVTVDGMRLSLPDLFVGSSIVVHGLDQILESKVLPIDKLVAAYLSSWTKTSLLRPKNRTNLRDIEIMENGVYWDHGKVEVWNL
;
A
#
# COMPACT_ATOMS: atom_id res chain seq x y z
N MET A 1 -19.97 28.93 -46.13
CA MET A 1 -18.61 29.47 -45.94
C MET A 1 -17.81 28.41 -45.20
N GLU A 2 -17.00 27.63 -45.91
CA GLU A 2 -16.10 26.66 -45.28
C GLU A 2 -14.80 27.37 -44.90
N THR A 3 -14.52 27.48 -43.61
CA THR A 3 -13.27 28.06 -43.10
C THR A 3 -12.17 27.01 -43.20
N LYS A 4 -11.33 27.09 -44.23
CA LYS A 4 -10.10 26.28 -44.29
C LYS A 4 -9.14 26.75 -43.20
N LEU A 5 -8.83 25.87 -42.25
CA LEU A 5 -7.73 26.10 -41.31
C LEU A 5 -6.42 26.26 -42.08
N SER A 6 -5.67 27.33 -41.77
CA SER A 6 -4.35 27.57 -42.36
C SER A 6 -3.37 26.46 -41.97
N SER A 7 -2.47 26.09 -42.88
CA SER A 7 -1.42 25.09 -42.64
C SER A 7 -0.55 25.41 -41.41
N ALA A 8 -0.30 26.69 -41.14
CA ALA A 8 0.46 27.12 -39.96
C ALA A 8 -0.30 26.84 -38.64
N VAL A 9 -1.63 27.00 -38.66
CA VAL A 9 -2.49 26.71 -37.51
C VAL A 9 -2.55 25.18 -37.28
N LEU A 10 -2.65 24.40 -38.36
CA LEU A 10 -2.60 22.93 -38.27
C LEU A 10 -1.26 22.45 -37.69
N LEU A 11 -0.14 23.00 -38.16
CA LEU A 11 1.21 22.65 -37.66
C LEU A 11 1.37 23.01 -36.17
N LEU A 12 0.88 24.20 -35.77
CA LEU A 12 0.91 24.63 -34.38
C LEU A 12 0.07 23.70 -33.49
N ILE A 13 -1.12 23.30 -33.93
CA ILE A 13 -1.96 22.34 -33.21
C ILE A 13 -1.23 20.99 -33.05
N VAL A 14 -0.61 20.47 -34.11
CA VAL A 14 0.16 19.21 -34.05
C VAL A 14 1.34 19.32 -33.06
N LEU A 15 2.10 20.42 -33.09
CA LEU A 15 3.19 20.69 -32.17
C LEU A 15 2.74 20.76 -30.71
N LEU A 16 1.56 21.34 -30.46
CA LEU A 16 0.99 21.43 -29.11
C LEU A 16 0.46 20.09 -28.59
N LEU A 17 0.03 19.18 -29.48
CA LEU A 17 -0.53 17.87 -29.11
C LEU A 17 0.52 16.76 -28.94
N LEU A 18 1.68 16.87 -29.60
CA LEU A 18 2.77 15.89 -29.56
C LEU A 18 3.18 15.48 -28.13
N PRO A 19 3.39 16.39 -27.15
CA PRO A 19 3.76 16.02 -25.79
C PRO A 19 2.72 15.11 -25.13
N SER A 20 1.43 15.45 -25.25
CA SER A 20 0.33 14.69 -24.66
C SER A 20 0.19 13.28 -25.26
N ILE A 21 0.45 13.12 -26.56
CA ILE A 21 0.41 11.82 -27.23
C ILE A 21 1.56 10.93 -26.72
N THR A 22 2.76 11.48 -26.60
CA THR A 22 3.93 10.71 -26.15
C THR A 22 3.81 10.25 -24.69
N THR A 23 3.25 11.09 -23.81
CA THR A 23 3.03 10.73 -22.40
C THR A 23 1.95 9.66 -22.26
N ALA A 24 0.81 9.81 -22.96
CA ALA A 24 -0.27 8.83 -22.96
C ALA A 24 0.20 7.47 -23.52
N HIS A 25 0.95 7.47 -24.62
CA HIS A 25 1.49 6.24 -25.20
C HIS A 25 2.44 5.53 -24.23
N ARG A 26 3.32 6.28 -23.56
CA ARG A 26 4.23 5.73 -22.55
C ARG A 26 3.49 5.14 -21.36
N LEU A 27 2.48 5.84 -20.84
CA LEU A 27 1.65 5.35 -19.73
C LEU A 27 0.95 4.05 -20.09
N ASN A 28 0.36 3.96 -21.27
CA ASN A 28 -0.29 2.74 -21.76
C ASN A 28 0.70 1.58 -21.92
N HIS A 29 1.91 1.86 -22.41
CA HIS A 29 2.97 0.86 -22.51
C HIS A 29 3.41 0.37 -21.13
N GLU A 30 3.70 1.27 -20.18
CA GLU A 30 4.04 0.89 -18.80
C GLU A 30 2.90 0.11 -18.14
N LEU A 31 1.63 0.48 -18.38
CA LEU A 31 0.48 -0.23 -17.83
C LEU A 31 0.40 -1.66 -18.39
N SER A 32 0.62 -1.83 -19.69
CA SER A 32 0.59 -3.16 -20.32
C SER A 32 1.65 -4.11 -19.72
N LEU A 33 2.85 -3.60 -19.45
CA LEU A 33 3.93 -4.35 -18.79
C LEU A 33 3.59 -4.66 -17.33
N ALA A 34 3.04 -3.68 -16.60
CA ALA A 34 2.57 -3.84 -15.23
C ALA A 34 1.48 -4.91 -15.10
N ILE A 35 0.49 -4.91 -16.01
CA ILE A 35 -0.57 -5.92 -16.10
C ILE A 35 0.03 -7.31 -16.37
N SER A 36 0.99 -7.40 -17.29
CA SER A 36 1.66 -8.68 -17.59
C SER A 36 2.42 -9.22 -16.37
N ALA A 37 3.11 -8.34 -15.62
CA ALA A 37 3.81 -8.73 -14.40
C ALA A 37 2.84 -9.25 -13.33
N LEU A 38 1.71 -8.56 -13.13
CA LEU A 38 0.66 -9.01 -12.21
C LEU A 38 0.14 -10.41 -12.55
N ARG A 39 -0.23 -10.63 -13.82
CA ARG A 39 -0.73 -11.93 -14.30
C ARG A 39 0.30 -13.04 -14.14
N TYR A 40 1.56 -12.76 -14.45
CA TYR A 40 2.65 -13.72 -14.29
C TYR A 40 2.82 -14.17 -12.82
N HIS A 41 2.55 -13.28 -11.87
CA HIS A 41 2.63 -13.56 -10.44
C HIS A 41 1.31 -14.02 -9.81
N GLY A 42 0.31 -14.37 -10.61
CA GLY A 42 -0.93 -14.99 -10.14
C GLY A 42 -2.02 -14.01 -9.69
N TYR A 43 -1.88 -12.71 -9.97
CA TYR A 43 -2.96 -11.73 -9.82
C TYR A 43 -3.73 -11.68 -11.14
N SER A 44 -4.96 -12.18 -11.16
CA SER A 44 -5.78 -12.23 -12.39
C SER A 44 -6.94 -11.25 -12.35
N LEU A 45 -7.59 -11.06 -11.20
CA LEU A 45 -8.80 -10.26 -11.08
C LEU A 45 -8.49 -8.76 -11.03
N PHE A 46 -7.47 -8.37 -10.26
CA PHE A 46 -7.06 -6.97 -10.16
C PHE A 46 -6.65 -6.36 -11.52
N PRO A 47 -5.71 -6.95 -12.29
CA PRO A 47 -5.35 -6.38 -13.59
C PRO A 47 -6.48 -6.41 -14.62
N ASN A 48 -7.41 -7.36 -14.55
CA ASN A 48 -8.60 -7.37 -15.41
C ASN A 48 -9.50 -6.17 -15.10
N ALA A 49 -9.79 -5.93 -13.80
CA ALA A 49 -10.53 -4.76 -13.37
C ALA A 49 -9.84 -3.44 -13.77
N VAL A 50 -8.51 -3.37 -13.70
CA VAL A 50 -7.76 -2.19 -14.20
C VAL A 50 -7.95 -2.00 -15.71
N THR A 51 -7.88 -3.09 -16.48
CA THR A 51 -8.01 -3.05 -17.95
C THR A 51 -9.42 -2.64 -18.38
N GLU A 52 -10.44 -3.11 -17.66
CA GLU A 52 -11.85 -2.79 -17.91
C GLU A 52 -12.22 -1.41 -17.38
N SER A 53 -11.51 -0.91 -16.37
CA SER A 53 -11.71 0.44 -15.85
C SER A 53 -11.08 1.47 -16.80
N ASP A 54 -11.83 2.52 -17.11
CA ASP A 54 -11.31 3.73 -17.80
C ASP A 54 -10.40 4.58 -16.88
N LEU A 55 -9.64 3.96 -15.98
CA LEU A 55 -8.81 4.61 -14.96
C LEU A 55 -7.77 5.53 -15.60
N LEU A 56 -7.10 5.09 -16.66
CA LEU A 56 -6.13 5.93 -17.38
C LEU A 56 -6.79 6.89 -18.38
N SER A 57 -8.01 6.62 -18.81
CA SER A 57 -8.75 7.43 -19.79
C SER A 57 -9.39 8.67 -19.16
N SER A 58 -9.76 8.59 -17.89
CA SER A 58 -10.60 9.60 -17.21
C SER A 58 -9.83 10.67 -16.43
N GLN A 59 -8.57 10.44 -16.07
CA GLN A 59 -7.78 11.36 -15.24
C GLN A 59 -6.31 11.46 -15.68
N ASN A 60 -5.80 12.70 -15.68
CA ASN A 60 -4.40 13.00 -15.96
C ASN A 60 -3.54 12.73 -14.72
N PHE A 61 -3.18 11.47 -14.49
CA PHE A 61 -2.22 11.11 -13.44
C PHE A 61 -0.78 11.24 -13.95
N SER A 62 0.07 11.91 -13.17
CA SER A 62 1.51 11.95 -13.44
C SER A 62 2.22 10.66 -12.99
N ALA A 63 1.68 10.01 -11.96
CA ALA A 63 2.14 8.73 -11.47
C ALA A 63 1.02 7.97 -10.73
N LEU A 64 1.16 6.64 -10.68
CA LEU A 64 0.26 5.73 -9.99
C LEU A 64 1.06 4.66 -9.26
N THR A 65 0.57 4.26 -8.09
CA THR A 65 1.02 3.04 -7.41
C THR A 65 -0.15 2.11 -7.22
N PHE A 66 -0.02 0.88 -7.72
CA PHE A 66 -0.99 -0.19 -7.56
C PHE A 66 -0.55 -1.11 -6.41
N PHE A 67 -1.42 -1.29 -5.42
CA PHE A 67 -1.25 -2.25 -4.33
C PHE A 67 -2.17 -3.44 -4.57
N SER A 68 -1.75 -4.35 -5.44
CA SER A 68 -2.61 -5.43 -5.93
C SER A 68 -2.96 -6.42 -4.81
N PRO A 69 -4.23 -6.49 -4.35
CA PRO A 69 -4.66 -7.51 -3.41
C PRO A 69 -4.69 -8.89 -4.09
N PRO A 70 -4.60 -9.99 -3.32
CA PRO A 70 -4.80 -11.32 -3.86
C PRO A 70 -6.23 -11.50 -4.39
N ASP A 71 -6.40 -12.33 -5.43
CA ASP A 71 -7.69 -12.56 -6.08
C ASP A 71 -8.79 -13.03 -5.11
N SER A 72 -8.42 -13.71 -4.03
CA SER A 72 -9.36 -14.15 -2.98
C SER A 72 -10.10 -13.01 -2.28
N LEU A 73 -9.55 -11.78 -2.33
CA LEU A 73 -10.17 -10.58 -1.75
C LEU A 73 -11.00 -9.78 -2.77
N LEU A 74 -10.97 -10.16 -4.04
CA LEU A 74 -11.66 -9.47 -5.13
C LEU A 74 -12.88 -10.26 -5.58
N TYR A 75 -13.89 -10.38 -4.71
CA TYR A 75 -15.18 -10.93 -5.12
C TYR A 75 -15.96 -9.87 -5.91
N SER A 76 -16.00 -10.00 -7.24
CA SER A 76 -16.65 -9.06 -8.17
C SER A 76 -16.14 -7.62 -8.07
N PRO A 77 -14.89 -7.34 -8.49
CA PRO A 77 -14.32 -6.00 -8.40
C PRO A 77 -15.09 -4.98 -9.25
N ASN A 78 -15.52 -3.89 -8.62
CA ASN A 78 -16.01 -2.69 -9.29
C ASN A 78 -14.96 -1.56 -9.23
N SER A 79 -15.20 -0.45 -9.93
CA SER A 79 -14.26 0.68 -9.98
C SER A 79 -13.88 1.22 -8.59
N ASP A 80 -14.82 1.28 -7.63
CA ASP A 80 -14.55 1.76 -6.28
C ASP A 80 -13.61 0.82 -5.51
N SER A 81 -13.85 -0.49 -5.62
CA SER A 81 -12.98 -1.51 -5.02
C SER A 81 -11.57 -1.49 -5.60
N LEU A 82 -11.44 -1.16 -6.89
CA LEU A 82 -10.17 -0.95 -7.56
C LEU A 82 -9.47 0.31 -7.02
N PHE A 83 -10.17 1.44 -7.03
CA PHE A 83 -9.64 2.74 -6.65
C PHE A 83 -9.14 2.80 -5.21
N ARG A 84 -9.69 1.95 -4.34
CA ARG A 84 -9.20 1.74 -2.98
C ARG A 84 -7.72 1.31 -2.92
N PHE A 85 -7.26 0.53 -3.90
CA PHE A 85 -5.92 -0.05 -3.93
C PHE A 85 -4.95 0.70 -4.85
N VAL A 86 -5.36 1.85 -5.37
CA VAL A 86 -4.53 2.67 -6.27
C VAL A 86 -4.27 4.01 -5.63
N SER A 87 -3.00 4.41 -5.58
CA SER A 87 -2.59 5.72 -5.11
C SER A 87 -2.20 6.64 -6.28
N PRO A 88 -2.61 7.92 -6.28
CA PRO A 88 -2.25 8.90 -7.32
C PRO A 88 -0.79 9.41 -7.21
N PHE A 89 0.05 8.71 -6.46
CA PHE A 89 1.45 9.07 -6.27
C PHE A 89 2.35 7.86 -6.44
N ARG A 90 3.61 8.12 -6.78
CA ARG A 90 4.64 7.09 -6.96
C ARG A 90 5.26 6.68 -5.62
N PHE A 91 5.16 5.40 -5.26
CA PHE A 91 5.70 4.84 -4.04
C PHE A 91 6.50 3.56 -4.30
N PRO A 92 7.74 3.64 -4.81
CA PRO A 92 8.61 2.47 -4.83
C PRO A 92 8.88 1.97 -3.40
N THR A 93 9.32 0.72 -3.27
CA THR A 93 9.49 0.05 -1.96
C THR A 93 10.48 0.79 -1.06
N SER A 94 11.50 1.44 -1.63
CA SER A 94 12.41 2.31 -0.87
C SER A 94 11.65 3.42 -0.10
N ARG A 95 10.65 4.04 -0.72
CA ARG A 95 9.81 5.08 -0.12
C ARG A 95 8.81 4.47 0.87
N ILE A 96 8.18 3.35 0.51
CA ILE A 96 7.25 2.62 1.39
C ILE A 96 7.93 2.22 2.70
N ARG A 97 9.16 1.69 2.65
CA ARG A 97 9.90 1.29 3.86
C ARG A 97 10.12 2.44 4.82
N ILE A 98 10.46 3.62 4.30
CA ILE A 98 10.64 4.83 5.13
C ILE A 98 9.31 5.22 5.79
N LEU A 99 8.22 5.28 5.02
CA LEU A 99 6.89 5.65 5.52
C LEU A 99 6.35 4.63 6.54
N SER A 100 6.64 3.35 6.34
CA SER A 100 6.17 2.27 7.22
C SER A 100 6.72 2.35 8.65
N TYR A 101 7.83 3.06 8.87
CA TYR A 101 8.50 3.10 10.16
C TYR A 101 7.65 3.78 11.25
N TYR A 102 6.89 4.81 10.88
CA TYR A 102 6.05 5.58 11.81
C TYR A 102 4.56 5.25 11.71
N GLY A 103 4.17 4.39 10.77
CA GLY A 103 2.78 4.28 10.35
C GLY A 103 2.38 5.51 9.52
N THR A 104 1.78 5.32 8.34
CA THR A 104 1.37 6.45 7.49
C THR A 104 0.17 6.09 6.63
N CYS A 105 -0.74 7.04 6.46
CA CYS A 105 -1.89 6.93 5.56
C CYS A 105 -1.54 7.47 4.17
N LEU A 106 -1.67 6.64 3.14
CA LEU A 106 -1.53 7.06 1.74
C LEU A 106 -2.90 7.37 1.15
N LYS A 107 -3.02 8.50 0.45
CA LYS A 107 -4.23 8.82 -0.31
C LYS A 107 -4.44 7.80 -1.43
N THR A 108 -5.70 7.47 -1.71
CA THR A 108 -6.10 6.57 -2.80
C THR A 108 -6.92 7.31 -3.86
N LEU A 109 -7.26 6.63 -4.95
CA LEU A 109 -8.18 7.14 -5.96
C LEU A 109 -9.63 7.13 -5.47
N LEU A 110 -9.95 6.32 -4.45
CA LEU A 110 -11.26 6.32 -3.81
C LEU A 110 -11.34 7.53 -2.86
N PRO A 111 -12.27 8.49 -3.09
CA PRO A 111 -12.40 9.66 -2.22
C PRO A 111 -12.60 9.27 -0.76
N HIS A 112 -11.98 10.03 0.15
CA HIS A 112 -12.04 9.81 1.60
C HIS A 112 -11.49 8.46 2.08
N HIS A 113 -10.83 7.68 1.20
CA HIS A 113 -10.17 6.45 1.57
C HIS A 113 -8.65 6.58 1.52
N HIS A 114 -7.99 5.99 2.53
CA HIS A 114 -6.55 5.98 2.68
C HIS A 114 -6.06 4.56 2.97
N LEU A 115 -4.93 4.18 2.36
CA LEU A 115 -4.22 2.96 2.70
C LEU A 115 -3.30 3.21 3.88
N PHE A 116 -3.47 2.48 4.96
CA PHE A 116 -2.59 2.56 6.13
C PHE A 116 -1.40 1.62 5.96
N ILE A 117 -0.20 2.20 5.93
CA ILE A 117 1.06 1.47 5.81
C ILE A 117 1.80 1.50 7.13
N GLN A 118 2.22 0.33 7.60
CA GLN A 118 3.02 0.22 8.80
C GLN A 118 3.94 -1.00 8.75
N ARG A 119 5.02 -0.94 9.52
CA ARG A 119 5.86 -2.09 9.83
C ARG A 119 5.23 -2.90 10.96
N ARG A 120 5.15 -4.22 10.80
CA ARG A 120 4.60 -5.15 11.79
C ARG A 120 5.26 -6.51 11.71
N GLU A 121 5.38 -7.18 12.84
CA GLU A 121 5.69 -8.60 12.87
C GLU A 121 4.50 -9.42 12.33
N VAL A 122 4.77 -10.30 11.38
CA VAL A 122 3.78 -11.17 10.75
C VAL A 122 4.23 -12.63 10.91
N LEU A 123 3.30 -13.50 11.29
CA LEU A 123 3.53 -14.94 11.36
C LEU A 123 3.32 -15.56 9.98
N LEU A 124 4.38 -16.11 9.40
CA LEU A 124 4.31 -16.82 8.13
C LEU A 124 4.92 -18.22 8.30
N ASN A 125 4.14 -19.26 8.02
CA ASN A 125 4.59 -20.66 8.09
C ASN A 125 5.31 -20.98 9.41
N GLY A 126 4.79 -20.46 10.54
CA GLY A 126 5.36 -20.66 11.88
C GLY A 126 6.55 -19.77 12.24
N THR A 127 7.00 -18.89 11.33
CA THR A 127 8.11 -17.96 11.54
C THR A 127 7.60 -16.52 11.70
N VAL A 128 8.09 -15.80 12.71
CA VAL A 128 7.80 -14.38 12.91
C VAL A 128 8.78 -13.56 12.07
N LEU A 129 8.26 -12.71 11.20
CA LEU A 129 9.05 -11.88 10.29
C LEU A 129 8.61 -10.42 10.41
N ASP A 130 9.58 -9.51 10.47
CA ASP A 130 9.30 -8.08 10.33
C ASP A 130 8.89 -7.80 8.88
N SER A 131 7.70 -7.23 8.68
CA SER A 131 7.13 -6.99 7.36
C SER A 131 6.47 -5.63 7.27
N VAL A 132 6.45 -5.06 6.07
CA VAL A 132 5.54 -3.95 5.77
C VAL A 132 4.16 -4.52 5.50
N THR A 133 3.15 -3.84 6.03
CA THR A 133 1.74 -4.12 5.80
C THR A 133 1.04 -2.90 5.22
N VAL A 134 0.02 -3.14 4.39
CA VAL A 134 -0.86 -2.15 3.76
C VAL A 134 -2.29 -2.57 4.08
N ASP A 135 -3.03 -1.78 4.85
CA ASP A 135 -4.37 -2.13 5.37
C ASP A 135 -4.40 -3.51 6.05
N GLY A 136 -3.31 -3.85 6.75
CA GLY A 136 -3.17 -5.16 7.42
C GLY A 136 -2.90 -6.33 6.49
N MET A 137 -2.80 -6.14 5.17
CA MET A 137 -2.26 -7.13 4.24
C MET A 137 -0.75 -7.00 4.14
N ARG A 138 -0.06 -8.12 3.91
CA ARG A 138 1.40 -8.11 3.79
C ARG A 138 1.81 -7.60 2.42
N LEU A 139 2.81 -6.72 2.35
CA LEU A 139 3.50 -6.38 1.11
C LEU A 139 4.41 -7.56 0.69
N SER A 140 3.88 -8.49 -0.10
CA SER A 140 4.54 -9.76 -0.42
C SER A 140 5.51 -9.68 -1.59
N LEU A 141 5.13 -8.92 -2.62
CA LEU A 141 5.92 -8.71 -3.83
C LEU A 141 6.21 -7.21 -3.98
N PRO A 142 7.20 -6.68 -3.23
CA PRO A 142 7.65 -5.30 -3.40
C PRO A 142 8.22 -5.08 -4.80
N ASP A 143 8.04 -3.87 -5.33
CA ASP A 143 8.55 -3.45 -6.65
C ASP A 143 8.28 -4.45 -7.80
N LEU A 144 7.11 -5.12 -7.79
CA LEU A 144 6.70 -6.09 -8.83
C LEU A 144 6.85 -5.52 -10.25
N PHE A 145 6.54 -4.23 -10.40
CA PHE A 145 6.88 -3.44 -11.57
C PHE A 145 7.25 -2.02 -11.13
N VAL A 146 8.31 -1.46 -11.72
CA VAL A 146 8.76 -0.09 -11.44
C VAL A 146 9.06 0.63 -12.75
N GLY A 147 8.04 1.32 -13.27
CA GLY A 147 8.13 2.25 -14.38
C GLY A 147 8.43 3.68 -13.92
N SER A 148 8.42 4.60 -14.87
CA SER A 148 8.60 6.03 -14.58
C SER A 148 7.37 6.65 -13.94
N SER A 149 6.18 6.23 -14.38
CA SER A 149 4.90 6.72 -13.87
C SER A 149 4.14 5.65 -13.11
N ILE A 150 4.30 4.37 -13.45
CA ILE A 150 3.57 3.28 -12.79
C ILE A 150 4.51 2.50 -11.86
N VAL A 151 4.05 2.24 -10.63
CA VAL A 151 4.65 1.29 -9.70
C VAL A 151 3.61 0.26 -9.29
N VAL A 152 4.01 -1.00 -9.17
CA VAL A 152 3.13 -2.08 -8.72
C VAL A 152 3.78 -2.83 -7.58
N HIS A 153 2.97 -3.14 -6.57
CA HIS A 153 3.29 -4.08 -5.52
C HIS A 153 2.22 -5.17 -5.45
N GLY A 154 2.65 -6.39 -5.17
CA GLY A 154 1.74 -7.46 -4.77
C GLY A 154 1.53 -7.46 -3.27
N LEU A 155 0.28 -7.62 -2.86
CA LEU A 155 -0.12 -7.89 -1.49
C LEU A 155 -0.52 -9.36 -1.35
N ASP A 156 -0.37 -9.89 -0.13
CA ASP A 156 -0.95 -11.17 0.26
C ASP A 156 -1.75 -11.01 1.55
N GLN A 157 -2.80 -11.82 1.68
CA GLN A 157 -3.54 -11.93 2.93
C GLN A 157 -2.63 -12.51 4.03
N ILE A 158 -2.67 -11.89 5.21
CA ILE A 158 -2.07 -12.47 6.40
C ILE A 158 -3.05 -13.56 6.88
N LEU A 159 -2.70 -14.83 6.64
CA LEU A 159 -3.60 -15.96 6.93
C LEU A 159 -3.88 -16.15 8.43
N GLU A 160 -3.03 -15.63 9.32
CA GLU A 160 -3.32 -15.54 10.74
C GLU A 160 -2.53 -14.37 11.33
N SER A 161 -3.15 -13.22 11.58
CA SER A 161 -2.69 -12.42 12.72
C SER A 161 -3.17 -13.16 13.96
N LYS A 162 -2.48 -14.22 14.35
CA LYS A 162 -2.55 -14.64 15.75
C LYS A 162 -2.13 -13.40 16.52
N VAL A 163 -3.07 -12.77 17.23
CA VAL A 163 -2.74 -11.99 18.42
C VAL A 163 -1.81 -12.92 19.19
N LEU A 164 -0.51 -12.62 19.14
CA LEU A 164 0.46 -13.44 19.84
C LEU A 164 -0.03 -13.45 21.29
N PRO A 165 -0.30 -14.62 21.87
CA PRO A 165 -0.76 -14.66 23.24
C PRO A 165 0.29 -13.92 24.09
N ILE A 166 -0.18 -13.18 25.11
CA ILE A 166 0.62 -12.14 25.79
C ILE A 166 1.97 -12.71 26.27
N ASP A 167 2.02 -13.98 26.64
CA ASP A 167 3.22 -14.73 27.00
C ASP A 167 4.27 -14.79 25.88
N LYS A 168 3.86 -14.95 24.62
CA LYS A 168 4.76 -14.94 23.46
C LYS A 168 5.19 -13.53 23.06
N LEU A 169 4.33 -12.51 23.23
CA LEU A 169 4.72 -11.10 23.06
C LEU A 169 5.76 -10.70 24.10
N VAL A 170 5.55 -11.07 25.36
CA VAL A 170 6.50 -10.81 26.45
C VAL A 170 7.81 -11.56 26.22
N ALA A 171 7.77 -12.83 25.78
CA ALA A 171 8.98 -13.58 25.45
C ALA A 171 9.76 -12.98 24.27
N ALA A 172 9.07 -12.58 23.20
CA ALA A 172 9.69 -11.90 22.05
C ALA A 172 10.31 -10.55 22.45
N TYR A 173 9.57 -9.74 23.23
CA TYR A 173 10.04 -8.45 23.74
C TYR A 173 11.26 -8.59 24.66
N LEU A 174 11.26 -9.56 25.58
CA LEU A 174 12.39 -9.84 26.48
C LEU A 174 13.60 -10.43 25.72
N SER A 175 13.37 -11.21 24.66
CA SER A 175 14.43 -11.75 23.80
C SER A 175 15.11 -10.67 22.93
N SER A 176 14.37 -9.62 22.56
CA SER A 176 14.90 -8.44 21.86
C SER A 176 15.79 -7.58 22.76
N TRP A 177 15.41 -7.43 24.04
CA TRP A 177 16.16 -6.69 25.05
C TRP A 177 17.46 -7.37 25.49
N THR A 178 17.51 -8.70 25.49
CA THR A 178 18.73 -9.46 25.82
C THR A 178 19.80 -9.36 24.73
N LYS A 179 19.43 -9.02 23.49
CA LYS A 179 20.40 -8.75 22.40
C LYS A 179 20.98 -7.34 22.40
N THR A 180 20.36 -6.38 23.09
CA THR A 180 20.76 -4.95 23.04
C THR A 180 21.24 -4.36 24.37
N SER A 181 21.25 -5.12 25.46
CA SER A 181 21.59 -4.60 26.79
C SER A 181 23.06 -4.80 27.19
N LEU A 182 23.96 -4.03 26.58
CA LEU A 182 25.24 -3.64 27.19
C LEU A 182 25.25 -2.18 27.71
N LEU A 183 24.08 -1.57 27.92
CA LEU A 183 23.98 -0.30 28.63
C LEU A 183 22.73 -0.31 29.54
N ARG A 184 22.97 -0.39 30.86
CA ARG A 184 21.92 -0.23 31.89
C ARG A 184 21.69 1.27 32.15
N PRO A 185 20.43 1.77 32.15
CA PRO A 185 20.11 2.99 32.87
C PRO A 185 19.65 2.64 34.30
N LYS A 186 20.39 3.17 35.28
CA LYS A 186 19.92 3.39 36.66
C LYS A 186 18.94 4.58 36.62
N ASN A 187 17.63 4.32 36.60
CA ASN A 187 16.66 5.07 37.41
C ASN A 187 15.22 4.60 37.16
N ARG A 188 14.54 4.26 38.25
CA ARG A 188 13.08 4.11 38.30
C ARG A 188 12.47 5.51 38.37
N THR A 189 11.72 5.91 37.36
CA THR A 189 10.72 6.99 37.50
C THR A 189 9.49 6.67 36.65
N ASN A 190 8.37 6.48 37.37
CA ASN A 190 6.96 6.64 37.02
C ASN A 190 6.48 6.33 35.59
N LEU A 191 5.85 5.15 35.46
CA LEU A 191 4.93 4.76 34.39
C LEU A 191 3.50 5.30 34.69
N ARG A 192 3.28 6.61 34.63
CA ARG A 192 1.93 7.19 34.84
C ARG A 192 1.30 7.87 33.62
N ASP A 193 2.00 7.97 32.49
CA ASP A 193 1.48 8.66 31.31
C ASP A 193 1.41 7.72 30.09
N ILE A 194 0.56 6.68 30.16
CA ILE A 194 0.14 5.94 28.97
C ILE A 194 -1.37 6.12 28.83
N GLU A 195 -1.72 7.12 28.04
CA GLU A 195 -3.08 7.46 27.65
C GLU A 195 -3.54 6.54 26.51
N ILE A 196 -4.79 6.09 26.61
CA ILE A 196 -5.43 5.08 25.75
C ILE A 196 -5.77 5.70 24.38
N MET A 197 -5.49 4.99 23.29
CA MET A 197 -6.22 5.22 22.03
C MET A 197 -6.68 3.91 21.40
N GLU A 198 -8.01 3.83 21.28
CA GLU A 198 -8.87 2.94 20.47
C GLU A 198 -8.46 1.47 20.41
N ASN A 199 -8.88 0.68 21.41
CA ASN A 199 -9.38 -0.72 21.29
C ASN A 199 -9.80 -1.33 22.65
N GLY A 200 -10.44 -0.56 23.55
CA GLY A 200 -11.17 -1.13 24.69
C GLY A 200 -10.35 -1.88 25.76
N VAL A 201 -9.11 -1.47 26.04
CA VAL A 201 -8.31 -2.04 27.15
C VAL A 201 -8.11 -0.98 28.25
N TYR A 202 -8.57 -1.28 29.46
CA TYR A 202 -8.34 -0.48 30.67
C TYR A 202 -7.41 -1.24 31.62
N TRP A 203 -6.52 -0.52 32.29
CA TRP A 203 -5.66 -1.05 33.35
C TRP A 203 -6.19 -0.57 34.70
N ASP A 204 -6.67 -1.49 35.54
CA ASP A 204 -6.96 -1.20 36.94
C ASP A 204 -6.15 -2.09 37.87
N HIS A 205 -5.42 -1.45 38.80
CA HIS A 205 -4.67 -2.06 39.90
C HIS A 205 -3.93 -3.39 39.61
N GLY A 206 -3.32 -3.50 38.42
CA GLY A 206 -2.48 -4.65 38.06
C GLY A 206 -3.22 -5.87 37.50
N LYS A 207 -4.49 -5.73 37.11
CA LYS A 207 -5.21 -6.71 36.28
C LYS A 207 -5.69 -6.09 34.97
N VAL A 208 -5.58 -6.87 33.90
CA VAL A 208 -6.13 -6.54 32.57
C VAL A 208 -7.45 -7.27 32.44
N GLU A 209 -8.54 -6.53 32.26
CA GLU A 209 -9.85 -7.10 31.90
C GLU A 209 -10.21 -6.71 30.46
N VAL A 210 -10.66 -7.69 29.69
CA VAL A 210 -11.12 -7.52 28.31
C VAL A 210 -12.60 -7.86 28.28
N TRP A 211 -13.44 -6.87 27.92
CA TRP A 211 -14.86 -7.10 27.69
C TRP A 211 -15.09 -7.28 26.19
N ASN A 212 -15.76 -8.37 25.80
CA ASN A 212 -16.25 -8.55 24.44
C ASN A 212 -17.57 -7.78 24.30
N LEU A 213 -17.65 -6.86 23.33
CA LEU A 213 -18.91 -6.33 22.80
C LEU A 213 -19.45 -7.27 21.73
#